data_AF-A0A6J6IP83-F1
#
_entry.id   AF-A0A6J6IP83-F1
#
_cell.length_a   1.000
_cell.length_b   1.000
_cell.length_c   1.000
_cell.angle_alpha   90.00
_cell.angle_beta   90.00
_cell.angle_gamma   90.00
#
_symmetry.space_group_name_H-M   'P 1'
#
loop_
_entity.id
_entity.type
_entity.pdbx_description
1 polymer ?
#
loop_
_entity_poly.entity_id
_entity_poly.type
_entity_poly.pdbx_seq_one_letter_code
_entity_poly.pdbx_strand_id
1 'polypeptide(L)'
;MKPSGVIFAALDCDADSIEDWNRWYDLEHTPPNVLLDGVMLSNRYVALPAHHAARTTSAGSPFAAGRATFLTLYTLTGDPGTAFAGMSTLREQLIDQGRMAFPEDKKAVREGDCFAGVHAAASAPTRLVSDDVPLVGHTGIVIRQRRGGSEASLARADRLAGLDFVTGVWCLESRLREGIELDIVFVDGNAADAAIAMRAAEPADPSTEVLVDAPFDRINPMHYPWADAIRNSDLPATIG
;
A
#
# COMPACT_ATOMS: atom_id res chain seq x y z
N MET A 1 -13.58 -0.70 -17.95
CA MET A 1 -12.57 -1.47 -17.19
C MET A 1 -13.01 -1.48 -15.73
N LYS A 2 -12.86 -2.60 -15.03
CA LYS A 2 -13.20 -2.72 -13.60
C LYS A 2 -11.94 -3.04 -12.80
N PRO A 3 -11.74 -2.43 -11.62
CA PRO A 3 -10.64 -2.83 -10.74
C PRO A 3 -10.73 -4.32 -10.39
N SER A 4 -9.61 -5.03 -10.42
CA SER A 4 -9.57 -6.47 -10.16
C SER A 4 -8.54 -6.89 -9.12
N GLY A 5 -7.60 -6.02 -8.75
CA GLY A 5 -6.55 -6.35 -7.81
C GLY A 5 -5.48 -5.27 -7.70
N VAL A 6 -4.41 -5.55 -6.97
CA VAL A 6 -3.24 -4.67 -6.89
C VAL A 6 -1.93 -5.42 -7.04
N ILE A 7 -0.92 -4.76 -7.61
CA ILE A 7 0.48 -5.08 -7.30
C ILE A 7 0.86 -4.24 -6.09
N PHE A 8 1.41 -4.91 -5.08
CA PHE A 8 1.76 -4.34 -3.80
C PHE A 8 3.27 -4.40 -3.61
N ALA A 9 3.91 -3.27 -3.30
CA ALA A 9 5.34 -3.23 -2.99
C ALA A 9 5.61 -2.32 -1.78
N ALA A 10 6.15 -2.91 -0.71
CA ALA A 10 6.66 -2.19 0.45
C ALA A 10 8.17 -2.03 0.34
N LEU A 11 8.65 -0.80 0.53
CA LEU A 11 9.93 -0.34 0.03
C LEU A 11 10.63 0.53 1.08
N ASP A 12 11.95 0.53 1.03
CA ASP A 12 12.80 1.50 1.72
C ASP A 12 13.82 2.08 0.75
N CYS A 13 14.32 3.27 1.07
CA CYS A 13 15.56 3.81 0.53
C CYS A 13 16.40 4.41 1.66
N ASP A 14 17.68 4.68 1.39
CA ASP A 14 18.51 5.42 2.35
C ASP A 14 17.90 6.83 2.58
N ALA A 15 18.04 7.34 3.80
CA ALA A 15 17.46 8.62 4.20
C ALA A 15 18.10 9.83 3.48
N ASP A 16 19.31 9.67 2.96
CA ASP A 16 19.99 10.67 2.13
C ASP A 16 19.49 10.69 0.67
N SER A 17 18.68 9.71 0.29
CA SER A 17 18.25 9.46 -1.08
C SER A 17 16.73 9.61 -1.28
N ILE A 18 15.99 10.06 -0.26
CA ILE A 18 14.52 10.10 -0.26
C ILE A 18 13.97 10.89 -1.45
N GLU A 19 14.44 12.12 -1.66
CA GLU A 19 13.94 12.99 -2.71
C GLU A 19 14.27 12.44 -4.10
N ASP A 20 15.50 11.97 -4.30
CA ASP A 20 15.95 11.38 -5.57
C ASP A 20 15.18 10.09 -5.88
N TRP A 21 14.95 9.24 -4.87
CA TRP A 21 14.17 8.00 -4.99
C TRP A 21 12.73 8.28 -5.42
N ASN A 22 12.08 9.22 -4.76
CA ASN A 22 10.69 9.54 -5.07
C ASN A 22 10.56 10.25 -6.41
N ARG A 23 11.51 11.14 -6.75
CA ARG A 23 11.57 11.77 -8.06
C ARG A 23 11.80 10.76 -9.18
N TRP A 24 12.70 9.79 -8.99
CA TRP A 24 12.88 8.68 -9.92
C TRP A 24 11.58 7.87 -10.09
N TYR A 25 10.85 7.64 -9.01
CA TYR A 25 9.57 6.94 -9.11
C TYR A 25 8.53 7.68 -9.94
N ASP A 26 8.44 8.99 -9.75
CA ASP A 26 7.46 9.84 -10.40
C ASP A 26 7.79 10.08 -11.87
N LEU A 27 9.08 10.19 -12.21
CA LEU A 27 9.54 10.55 -13.56
C LEU A 27 9.92 9.35 -14.43
N GLU A 28 10.34 8.23 -13.85
CA GLU A 28 10.96 7.12 -14.60
C GLU A 28 10.36 5.75 -14.32
N HIS A 29 10.05 5.44 -13.06
CA HIS A 29 9.53 4.11 -12.68
C HIS A 29 8.05 3.96 -13.01
N THR A 30 7.22 4.89 -12.53
CA THR A 30 5.75 4.79 -12.65
C THR A 30 5.24 4.98 -14.08
N PRO A 31 5.72 5.97 -14.86
CA PRO A 31 5.16 6.26 -16.18
C PRO A 31 5.08 5.06 -17.15
N PRO A 32 6.14 4.24 -17.35
CA PRO A 32 6.03 3.10 -18.25
C PRO A 32 5.11 2.00 -17.70
N ASN A 33 5.03 1.83 -16.37
CA ASN A 33 4.20 0.81 -15.74
C ASN A 33 2.70 1.12 -15.86
N VAL A 34 2.30 2.39 -15.74
CA VAL A 34 0.87 2.77 -15.89
C VAL A 34 0.38 2.72 -17.34
N LEU A 35 1.28 2.60 -18.31
CA LEU A 35 0.94 2.40 -19.72
C LEU A 35 0.71 0.92 -20.07
N LEU A 36 1.01 -0.01 -19.17
CA LEU A 36 0.77 -1.43 -19.41
C LEU A 36 -0.72 -1.76 -19.44
N ASP A 37 -1.10 -2.60 -20.40
CA ASP A 37 -2.42 -3.23 -20.39
C ASP A 37 -2.63 -3.97 -19.06
N GLY A 38 -3.78 -3.71 -18.43
CA GLY A 38 -4.12 -4.27 -17.12
C GLY A 38 -3.72 -3.41 -15.93
N VAL A 39 -3.02 -2.28 -16.11
CA VAL A 39 -2.75 -1.30 -15.05
C VAL A 39 -3.68 -0.09 -15.21
N MET A 40 -4.45 0.25 -14.17
CA MET A 40 -5.38 1.38 -14.18
C MET A 40 -4.79 2.65 -13.55
N LEU A 41 -4.05 2.49 -12.46
CA LEU A 41 -3.58 3.59 -11.62
C LEU A 41 -2.32 3.17 -10.87
N SER A 42 -1.45 4.13 -10.54
CA SER A 42 -0.39 3.97 -9.55
C SER A 42 -0.59 5.00 -8.44
N ASN A 43 -0.53 4.54 -7.19
CA ASN A 43 -0.46 5.41 -6.02
C ASN A 43 0.77 5.05 -5.19
N ARG A 44 1.39 6.09 -4.63
CA ARG A 44 2.54 5.96 -3.74
C ARG A 44 2.22 6.58 -2.40
N TYR A 45 2.76 5.97 -1.35
CA TYR A 45 2.47 6.33 0.02
C TYR A 45 3.75 6.34 0.87
N VAL A 46 3.71 7.09 1.97
CA VAL A 46 4.81 7.26 2.91
C VAL A 46 4.33 7.07 4.35
N ALA A 47 5.10 6.35 5.15
CA ALA A 47 4.95 6.25 6.59
C ALA A 47 5.95 7.21 7.26
N LEU A 48 5.42 8.34 7.75
CA LEU A 48 6.15 9.26 8.63
C LEU A 48 6.39 8.65 10.02
N PRO A 49 7.25 9.23 10.88
CA PRO A 49 7.53 8.70 12.22
C PRO A 49 6.27 8.41 13.06
N ALA A 50 5.25 9.27 12.99
CA ALA A 50 3.98 9.04 13.67
C ALA A 50 3.22 7.79 13.16
N HIS A 51 3.31 7.50 11.86
CA HIS A 51 2.73 6.31 11.26
C HIS A 51 3.44 5.03 11.73
N HIS A 52 4.78 5.08 11.77
CA HIS A 52 5.56 3.98 12.34
C HIS A 52 5.26 3.76 13.82
N ALA A 53 5.04 4.82 14.60
CA ALA A 53 4.62 4.70 15.99
C ALA A 53 3.20 4.13 16.15
N ALA A 54 2.30 4.40 15.20
CA ALA A 54 0.93 3.90 15.21
C ALA A 54 0.80 2.44 14.73
N ARG A 55 1.77 1.91 13.97
CA ARG A 55 1.66 0.58 13.34
C ARG A 55 1.61 -0.57 14.36
N THR A 56 1.07 -1.71 13.94
CA THR A 56 1.27 -3.00 14.60
C THR A 56 1.85 -3.99 13.60
N THR A 57 2.87 -4.74 14.01
CA THR A 57 3.52 -5.74 13.18
C THR A 57 3.79 -6.99 13.98
N SER A 58 3.59 -8.14 13.35
CA SER A 58 4.09 -9.42 13.84
C SER A 58 5.62 -9.43 13.94
N ALA A 59 6.16 -10.26 14.84
CA ALA A 59 7.60 -10.42 14.97
C ALA A 59 8.21 -10.94 13.66
N GLY A 60 9.33 -10.34 13.23
CA GLY A 60 10.00 -10.71 11.98
C GLY A 60 9.32 -10.21 10.70
N SER A 61 8.23 -9.44 10.81
CA SER A 61 7.59 -8.81 9.66
C SER A 61 8.57 -7.94 8.87
N PRO A 62 8.48 -7.89 7.52
CA PRO A 62 9.24 -6.94 6.70
C PRO A 62 8.97 -5.46 7.04
N PHE A 63 7.90 -5.19 7.78
CA PHE A 63 7.50 -3.88 8.27
C PHE A 63 7.99 -3.60 9.70
N ALA A 64 8.62 -4.56 10.38
CA ALA A 64 9.14 -4.34 11.73
C ALA A 64 10.37 -3.41 11.73
N ALA A 65 10.76 -2.94 12.92
CA ALA A 65 11.98 -2.15 13.13
C ALA A 65 12.10 -0.89 12.25
N GLY A 66 10.99 -0.17 12.04
CA GLY A 66 10.98 1.08 11.27
C GLY A 66 11.14 0.91 9.76
N ARG A 67 11.07 -0.32 9.23
CA ARG A 67 11.18 -0.62 7.79
C ARG A 67 9.86 -0.43 7.04
N ALA A 68 9.94 -0.52 5.71
CA ALA A 68 8.82 -0.31 4.79
C ALA A 68 8.21 1.08 4.95
N THR A 69 9.06 2.08 4.79
CA THR A 69 8.74 3.52 4.86
C THR A 69 7.86 3.94 3.69
N PHE A 70 8.01 3.29 2.53
CA PHE A 70 7.27 3.60 1.33
C PHE A 70 6.40 2.43 0.90
N LEU A 71 5.24 2.74 0.32
CA LEU A 71 4.38 1.77 -0.34
C LEU A 71 4.07 2.23 -1.74
N THR A 72 4.12 1.32 -2.71
CA THR A 72 3.60 1.55 -4.06
C THR A 72 2.49 0.53 -4.34
N LEU A 73 1.35 1.02 -4.79
CA LEU A 73 0.21 0.22 -5.22
C LEU A 73 -0.11 0.52 -6.69
N TYR A 74 -0.13 -0.52 -7.51
CA TYR A 74 -0.71 -0.43 -8.85
C TYR A 74 -2.10 -1.07 -8.84
N THR A 75 -3.15 -0.29 -9.03
CA THR A 75 -4.51 -0.82 -9.20
C THR A 75 -4.64 -1.44 -10.58
N LEU A 76 -5.14 -2.67 -10.64
CA LEU A 76 -5.18 -3.50 -11.84
C LEU A 76 -6.60 -3.64 -12.40
N THR A 77 -6.70 -4.03 -13.67
CA THR A 77 -7.92 -4.50 -14.33
C THR A 77 -7.65 -5.76 -15.14
N GLY A 78 -8.69 -6.56 -15.39
CA GLY A 78 -8.51 -7.88 -16.01
C GLY A 78 -7.91 -8.88 -15.03
N ASP A 79 -7.08 -9.80 -15.52
CA ASP A 79 -6.41 -10.80 -14.67
C ASP A 79 -5.16 -10.19 -13.98
N PRO A 80 -5.12 -10.11 -12.63
CA PRO A 80 -3.96 -9.56 -11.90
C PRO A 80 -2.64 -10.26 -12.20
N GLY A 81 -2.66 -11.59 -12.40
CA GLY A 81 -1.45 -12.37 -12.68
C GLY A 81 -0.81 -12.00 -14.02
N THR A 82 -1.62 -11.78 -15.04
CA THR A 82 -1.19 -11.34 -16.36
C THR A 82 -0.54 -9.95 -16.30
N ALA A 83 -1.15 -9.00 -15.60
CA ALA A 83 -0.60 -7.66 -15.43
C ALA A 83 0.73 -7.67 -14.65
N PHE A 84 0.82 -8.49 -13.60
CA PHE A 84 2.06 -8.66 -12.81
C PHE A 84 3.20 -9.29 -13.62
N ALA A 85 2.90 -10.32 -14.43
CA ALA A 85 3.88 -10.90 -15.35
C ALA A 85 4.36 -9.87 -16.38
N GLY A 86 3.44 -9.10 -16.97
CA GLY A 86 3.75 -8.01 -17.91
C GLY A 86 4.67 -6.95 -17.31
N MET A 87 4.41 -6.51 -16.08
CA MET A 87 5.26 -5.56 -15.36
C MET A 87 6.66 -6.13 -15.07
N SER A 88 6.75 -7.42 -14.77
CA SER A 88 8.03 -8.09 -14.53
C SER A 88 8.88 -8.15 -15.79
N THR A 89 8.28 -8.52 -16.92
CA THR A 89 8.96 -8.51 -18.24
C THR A 89 9.35 -7.10 -18.67
N LEU A 90 8.46 -6.11 -18.51
CA LEU A 90 8.77 -4.72 -18.85
C LEU A 90 9.95 -4.18 -18.03
N ARG A 91 10.01 -4.50 -16.74
CA ARG A 91 11.12 -4.08 -15.87
C ARG A 91 12.46 -4.56 -16.42
N GLU A 92 12.58 -5.82 -16.82
CA GLU A 92 13.83 -6.37 -17.39
C GLU A 92 14.21 -5.61 -18.67
N GLN A 93 13.25 -5.39 -19.57
CA GLN A 93 13.48 -4.63 -20.81
C GLN A 93 13.94 -3.19 -20.55
N LEU A 94 13.36 -2.53 -19.55
CA LEU A 94 13.72 -1.16 -19.20
C LEU A 94 15.13 -1.09 -18.61
N ILE A 95 15.51 -2.05 -17.75
CA ILE A 95 16.86 -2.17 -17.21
C ILE A 95 17.88 -2.37 -18.34
N ASP A 96 17.60 -3.26 -19.29
CA ASP A 96 18.48 -3.51 -20.45
C ASP A 96 18.64 -2.27 -21.34
N GLN A 97 17.65 -1.37 -21.36
CA GLN A 97 17.70 -0.09 -22.07
C GLN A 97 18.40 1.02 -21.27
N GLY A 98 18.90 0.74 -20.06
CA GLY A 98 19.47 1.75 -19.17
C GLY A 98 18.42 2.72 -18.59
N ARG A 99 17.14 2.34 -18.60
CA ARG A 99 16.03 3.06 -17.96
C ARG A 99 15.76 2.42 -16.59
N MET A 100 15.02 3.12 -15.73
CA MET A 100 14.71 2.64 -14.37
C MET A 100 15.97 2.35 -13.52
N ALA A 101 17.05 3.07 -13.78
CA ALA A 101 18.27 2.95 -12.99
C ALA A 101 18.13 3.80 -11.72
N PHE A 102 18.17 3.14 -10.57
CA PHE A 102 18.37 3.77 -9.26
C PHE A 102 19.42 2.95 -8.51
N PRO A 103 20.34 3.55 -7.74
CA PRO A 103 21.40 2.79 -7.07
C PRO A 103 20.81 1.66 -6.21
N GLU A 104 21.18 0.41 -6.52
CA GLU A 104 20.61 -0.79 -5.87
C GLU A 104 21.00 -0.89 -4.39
N ASP A 105 22.14 -0.32 -4.02
CA ASP A 105 22.61 -0.21 -2.64
C ASP A 105 21.89 0.87 -1.82
N LYS A 106 21.03 1.68 -2.48
CA LYS A 106 20.27 2.76 -1.86
C LYS A 106 18.78 2.46 -1.71
N LYS A 107 18.30 1.30 -2.17
CA LYS A 107 16.89 0.90 -2.09
C LYS A 107 16.73 -0.56 -1.68
N ALA A 108 15.59 -0.89 -1.09
CA ALA A 108 15.22 -2.26 -0.80
C ALA A 108 13.73 -2.49 -1.05
N VAL A 109 13.41 -3.62 -1.68
CA VAL A 109 12.04 -4.18 -1.68
C VAL A 109 11.94 -5.08 -0.45
N ARG A 110 11.09 -4.71 0.51
CA ARG A 110 10.88 -5.46 1.75
C ARG A 110 9.80 -6.50 1.61
N GLU A 111 8.74 -6.16 0.89
CA GLU A 111 7.60 -7.02 0.63
C GLU A 111 7.08 -6.74 -0.77
N GLY A 112 6.72 -7.80 -1.50
CA GLY A 112 6.21 -7.70 -2.87
C GLY A 112 5.17 -8.78 -3.10
N ASP A 113 4.00 -8.41 -3.61
CA ASP A 113 2.93 -9.37 -3.89
C ASP A 113 1.98 -8.88 -5.00
N CYS A 114 1.16 -9.78 -5.50
CA CYS A 114 0.05 -9.51 -6.39
C CYS A 114 -1.23 -10.03 -5.73
N PHE A 115 -2.20 -9.15 -5.52
CA PHE A 115 -3.46 -9.46 -4.87
C PHE A 115 -4.64 -9.35 -5.83
N ALA A 116 -5.67 -10.19 -5.67
CA ALA A 116 -6.96 -10.07 -6.36
C ALA A 116 -8.04 -9.57 -5.38
N GLY A 117 -8.90 -8.67 -5.86
CA GLY A 117 -10.00 -8.15 -5.06
C GLY A 117 -11.07 -9.20 -4.80
N VAL A 118 -11.53 -9.32 -3.55
CA VAL A 118 -12.57 -10.28 -3.14
C VAL A 118 -13.83 -9.60 -2.59
N HIS A 119 -13.70 -8.40 -2.03
CA HIS A 119 -14.82 -7.62 -1.49
C HIS A 119 -14.47 -6.14 -1.45
N ALA A 120 -15.48 -5.27 -1.58
CA ALA A 120 -15.30 -3.84 -1.38
C ALA A 120 -16.54 -3.21 -0.75
N ALA A 121 -16.30 -2.40 0.29
CA ALA A 121 -17.31 -1.68 1.06
C ALA A 121 -17.12 -0.17 0.86
N ALA A 122 -18.15 0.51 0.37
CA ALA A 122 -18.15 1.96 0.20
C ALA A 122 -18.71 2.66 1.44
N SER A 123 -18.20 3.85 1.74
CA SER A 123 -18.74 4.68 2.82
C SER A 123 -20.18 5.11 2.53
N ALA A 124 -21.07 4.96 3.51
CA ALA A 124 -22.52 5.15 3.35
C ALA A 124 -22.96 6.55 2.88
N PRO A 125 -22.29 7.67 3.25
CA PRO A 125 -22.60 8.99 2.71
C PRO A 125 -22.33 9.14 1.21
N THR A 126 -21.53 8.23 0.63
CA THR A 126 -21.23 8.23 -0.80
C THR A 126 -22.28 7.46 -1.61
N ARG A 127 -22.33 7.67 -2.92
CA ARG A 127 -23.16 6.88 -3.85
C ARG A 127 -22.35 5.87 -4.66
N LEU A 128 -21.15 5.54 -4.18
CA LEU A 128 -20.22 4.66 -4.86
C LEU A 128 -20.74 3.22 -4.83
N VAL A 129 -20.54 2.49 -5.93
CA VAL A 129 -20.68 1.03 -5.92
C VAL A 129 -19.35 0.37 -5.57
N SER A 130 -19.35 -0.92 -5.24
CA SER A 130 -18.14 -1.67 -4.88
C SER A 130 -17.01 -1.54 -5.91
N ASP A 131 -17.34 -1.50 -7.21
CA ASP A 131 -16.36 -1.37 -8.30
C ASP A 131 -15.65 0.00 -8.29
N ASP A 132 -16.23 1.03 -7.65
CA ASP A 132 -15.63 2.37 -7.59
C ASP A 132 -14.67 2.53 -6.41
N VAL A 133 -14.80 1.73 -5.36
CA VAL A 133 -14.05 1.85 -4.10
C VAL A 133 -12.53 1.88 -4.33
N PRO A 134 -11.93 1.03 -5.19
CA PRO A 134 -10.48 1.06 -5.44
C PRO A 134 -9.95 2.36 -6.06
N LEU A 135 -10.85 3.22 -6.54
CA LEU A 135 -10.56 4.49 -7.22
C LEU A 135 -11.02 5.70 -6.40
N VAL A 136 -11.53 5.50 -5.17
CA VAL A 136 -12.03 6.58 -4.33
C VAL A 136 -10.92 7.56 -3.92
N GLY A 137 -11.27 8.85 -3.84
CA GLY A 137 -10.37 9.87 -3.29
C GLY A 137 -10.04 9.61 -1.82
N HIS A 138 -8.79 9.86 -1.44
CA HIS A 138 -8.28 9.68 -0.08
C HIS A 138 -7.00 10.49 0.12
N THR A 139 -6.71 10.84 1.37
CA THR A 139 -5.46 11.49 1.80
C THR A 139 -4.42 10.48 2.26
N GLY A 140 -4.86 9.31 2.71
CA GLY A 140 -4.00 8.22 3.16
C GLY A 140 -4.71 6.87 3.12
N ILE A 141 -3.99 5.85 3.53
CA ILE A 141 -4.51 4.49 3.67
C ILE A 141 -4.08 3.87 4.99
N VAL A 142 -4.82 2.87 5.43
CA VAL A 142 -4.34 1.89 6.41
C VAL A 142 -4.41 0.52 5.75
N ILE A 143 -3.26 -0.14 5.65
CA ILE A 143 -3.19 -1.51 5.17
C ILE A 143 -3.25 -2.47 6.34
N ARG A 144 -3.93 -3.60 6.14
CA ARG A 144 -3.90 -4.71 7.07
C ARG A 144 -3.62 -6.02 6.34
N GLN A 145 -2.41 -6.56 6.50
CA GLN A 145 -2.11 -7.92 6.06
C GLN A 145 -2.46 -8.92 7.16
N ARG A 146 -3.14 -9.99 6.78
CA ARG A 146 -3.71 -10.95 7.73
C ARG A 146 -3.70 -12.37 7.20
N ARG A 147 -3.90 -13.32 8.11
CA ARG A 147 -4.14 -14.75 7.83
C ARG A 147 -5.32 -15.24 8.66
N GLY A 148 -6.20 -16.02 8.04
CA GLY A 148 -7.39 -16.57 8.70
C GLY A 148 -8.48 -15.53 8.97
N GLY A 149 -9.62 -15.99 9.49
CA GLY A 149 -10.76 -15.15 9.85
C GLY A 149 -11.36 -14.36 8.69
N SER A 150 -11.34 -14.89 7.47
CA SER A 150 -11.73 -14.18 6.25
C SER A 150 -13.17 -13.65 6.32
N GLU A 151 -14.14 -14.49 6.70
CA GLU A 151 -15.55 -14.07 6.83
C GLU A 151 -15.72 -12.94 7.86
N ALA A 152 -15.10 -13.08 9.04
CA ALA A 152 -15.14 -12.05 10.07
C ALA A 152 -14.48 -10.73 9.62
N SER A 153 -13.42 -10.83 8.81
CA SER A 153 -12.71 -9.68 8.26
C SER A 153 -13.51 -8.96 7.17
N LEU A 154 -14.23 -9.69 6.31
CA LEU A 154 -15.15 -9.09 5.35
C LEU A 154 -16.29 -8.34 6.05
N ALA A 155 -16.91 -8.95 7.07
CA ALA A 155 -17.93 -8.29 7.88
C ALA A 155 -17.36 -7.05 8.62
N ARG A 156 -16.09 -7.09 9.03
CA ARG A 156 -15.41 -5.94 9.63
C ARG A 156 -15.19 -4.82 8.63
N ALA A 157 -14.88 -5.12 7.37
CA ALA A 157 -14.72 -4.11 6.32
C ALA A 157 -16.00 -3.29 6.13
N ASP A 158 -17.16 -3.94 6.15
CA ASP A 158 -18.47 -3.25 6.05
C ASP A 158 -18.71 -2.30 7.23
N ARG A 159 -18.33 -2.70 8.46
CA ARG A 159 -18.46 -1.85 9.64
C ARG A 159 -17.47 -0.68 9.63
N LEU A 160 -16.24 -0.92 9.20
CA LEU A 160 -15.23 0.14 9.04
C LEU A 160 -15.67 1.19 8.02
N ALA A 161 -16.32 0.79 6.93
CA ALA A 161 -16.86 1.73 5.95
C ALA A 161 -17.95 2.65 6.54
N GLY A 162 -18.50 2.32 7.70
CA GLY A 162 -19.43 3.18 8.44
C GLY A 162 -18.76 4.27 9.30
N LEU A 163 -17.43 4.31 9.38
CA LEU A 163 -16.71 5.36 10.13
C LEU A 163 -16.55 6.62 9.28
N ASP A 164 -16.80 7.79 9.87
CA ASP A 164 -16.85 9.08 9.15
C ASP A 164 -15.57 9.44 8.39
N PHE A 165 -14.41 8.98 8.85
CA PHE A 165 -13.10 9.24 8.23
C PHE A 165 -12.68 8.16 7.22
N VAL A 166 -13.49 7.11 7.00
CA VAL A 166 -13.24 6.05 6.04
C VAL A 166 -14.03 6.33 4.77
N THR A 167 -13.36 6.40 3.63
CA THR A 167 -13.99 6.61 2.32
C THR A 167 -14.34 5.30 1.62
N GLY A 168 -13.64 4.22 1.93
CA GLY A 168 -13.97 2.86 1.53
C GLY A 168 -12.97 1.83 2.02
N VAL A 169 -13.32 0.55 1.90
CA VAL A 169 -12.46 -0.59 2.24
C VAL A 169 -12.43 -1.56 1.08
N TRP A 170 -11.23 -1.98 0.69
CA TRP A 170 -11.03 -3.01 -0.33
C TRP A 170 -10.29 -4.20 0.26
N CYS A 171 -10.92 -5.37 0.23
CA CYS A 171 -10.35 -6.62 0.71
C CYS A 171 -9.86 -7.44 -0.48
N LEU A 172 -8.68 -8.03 -0.33
CA LEU A 172 -7.97 -8.73 -1.37
C LEU A 172 -7.31 -10.01 -0.85
N GLU A 173 -7.11 -10.99 -1.74
CA GLU A 173 -6.39 -12.23 -1.48
C GLU A 173 -5.09 -12.28 -2.29
N SER A 174 -4.01 -12.81 -1.71
CA SER A 174 -2.73 -12.96 -2.41
C SER A 174 -2.85 -14.03 -3.48
N ARG A 175 -2.23 -13.76 -4.64
CA ARG A 175 -2.09 -14.72 -5.75
C ARG A 175 -0.78 -15.49 -5.69
N LEU A 176 0.17 -15.03 -4.88
CA LEU A 176 1.51 -15.63 -4.76
C LEU A 176 1.69 -16.43 -3.47
N ARG A 177 0.89 -16.14 -2.43
CA ARG A 177 1.04 -16.71 -1.09
C ARG A 177 -0.30 -17.16 -0.54
N GLU A 178 -0.46 -18.47 -0.40
CA GLU A 178 -1.69 -19.07 0.11
C GLU A 178 -2.04 -18.56 1.52
N GLY A 179 -3.32 -18.20 1.70
CA GLY A 179 -3.87 -17.76 2.99
C GLY A 179 -3.44 -16.36 3.44
N ILE A 180 -2.69 -15.61 2.62
CA ILE A 180 -2.40 -14.20 2.88
C ILE A 180 -3.50 -13.33 2.26
N GLU A 181 -4.10 -12.49 3.08
CA GLU A 181 -5.10 -11.51 2.68
C GLU A 181 -4.64 -10.09 3.04
N LEU A 182 -5.17 -9.12 2.32
CA LEU A 182 -4.89 -7.69 2.50
C LEU A 182 -6.21 -6.93 2.54
N ASP A 183 -6.38 -6.07 3.55
CA ASP A 183 -7.37 -5.01 3.52
C ASP A 183 -6.68 -3.68 3.27
N ILE A 184 -7.20 -2.87 2.35
CA ILE A 184 -6.80 -1.48 2.12
C ILE A 184 -7.98 -0.62 2.55
N VAL A 185 -7.81 0.11 3.65
CA VAL A 185 -8.78 1.13 4.10
C VAL A 185 -8.34 2.47 3.54
N PHE A 186 -9.19 3.10 2.74
CA PHE A 186 -9.00 4.46 2.25
C PHE A 186 -9.53 5.46 3.28
N VAL A 187 -8.71 6.42 3.68
CA VAL A 187 -9.06 7.38 4.75
C VAL A 187 -8.94 8.83 4.30
N ASP A 188 -9.75 9.68 4.89
CA ASP A 188 -9.65 11.14 4.80
C ASP A 188 -9.15 11.72 6.13
N GLY A 189 -8.12 12.56 6.07
CA GLY A 189 -7.39 13.07 7.23
C GLY A 189 -6.10 12.32 7.55
N ASN A 190 -5.76 12.26 8.84
CA ASN A 190 -4.50 11.70 9.35
C ASN A 190 -4.57 10.17 9.43
N ALA A 191 -3.73 9.47 8.67
CA ALA A 191 -3.77 8.01 8.62
C ALA A 191 -3.32 7.34 9.93
N ALA A 192 -2.37 7.93 10.67
CA ALA A 192 -1.91 7.38 11.95
C ALA A 192 -3.04 7.37 13.01
N ASP A 193 -3.76 8.48 13.13
CA ASP A 193 -4.91 8.60 14.03
C ASP A 193 -6.03 7.64 13.60
N ALA A 194 -6.29 7.55 12.29
CA ALA A 194 -7.27 6.61 11.74
C ALA A 194 -6.96 5.16 12.11
N ALA A 195 -5.70 4.71 12.00
CA ALA A 195 -5.31 3.34 12.36
C ALA A 195 -5.53 3.04 13.86
N ILE A 196 -5.29 4.01 14.74
CA ILE A 196 -5.57 3.87 16.18
C ILE A 196 -7.08 3.79 16.41
N ALA A 197 -7.85 4.72 15.84
CA ALA A 197 -9.29 4.79 15.99
C ALA A 197 -10.00 3.53 15.46
N MET A 198 -9.60 3.02 14.30
CA MET A 198 -10.18 1.81 13.70
C MET A 198 -9.93 0.56 14.53
N ARG A 199 -8.72 0.40 15.11
CA ARG A 199 -8.45 -0.75 15.98
C ARG A 199 -9.26 -0.71 17.26
N ALA A 200 -9.53 0.48 17.78
CA ALA A 200 -10.36 0.66 18.96
C ALA A 200 -11.85 0.40 18.67
N ALA A 201 -12.37 0.93 17.55
CA ALA A 201 -13.77 0.78 17.16
C ALA A 201 -14.10 -0.64 16.67
N GLU A 202 -13.22 -1.20 15.84
CA GLU A 202 -13.41 -2.48 15.17
C GLU A 202 -12.14 -3.33 15.36
N PRO A 203 -11.97 -3.98 16.52
CA PRO A 203 -10.82 -4.84 16.78
C PRO A 203 -10.79 -6.06 15.84
N ALA A 204 -9.62 -6.69 15.75
CA ALA A 204 -9.46 -7.95 15.04
C ALA A 204 -10.27 -9.06 15.72
N ASP A 205 -10.93 -9.91 14.93
CA ASP A 205 -11.52 -11.14 15.45
C ASP A 205 -10.41 -12.11 15.92
N PRO A 206 -10.60 -12.87 17.02
CA PRO A 206 -9.60 -13.82 17.51
C PRO A 206 -9.16 -14.90 16.51
N SER A 207 -9.97 -15.19 15.49
CA SER A 207 -9.61 -16.11 14.40
C SER A 207 -8.69 -15.49 13.35
N THR A 208 -8.42 -14.18 13.43
CA THR A 208 -7.60 -13.45 12.46
C THR A 208 -6.23 -13.14 13.04
N GLU A 209 -5.19 -13.73 12.45
CA GLU A 209 -3.81 -13.34 12.72
C GLU A 209 -3.49 -12.03 11.97
N VAL A 210 -3.15 -10.96 12.70
CA VAL A 210 -2.71 -9.70 12.08
C VAL A 210 -1.20 -9.72 11.90
N LEU A 211 -0.77 -9.75 10.64
CA LEU A 211 0.65 -9.75 10.28
C LEU A 211 1.21 -8.33 10.27
N VAL A 212 0.42 -7.39 9.74
CA VAL A 212 0.71 -5.96 9.64
C VAL A 212 -0.60 -5.19 9.73
N ASP A 213 -0.61 -4.09 10.48
CA ASP A 213 -1.61 -3.03 10.46
C ASP A 213 -0.82 -1.71 10.43
N ALA A 214 -0.81 -1.04 9.28
CA ALA A 214 0.13 0.05 9.03
C ALA A 214 -0.53 1.21 8.27
N PRO A 215 -0.52 2.42 8.85
CA PRO A 215 -1.00 3.62 8.18
C PRO A 215 0.06 4.26 7.28
N PHE A 216 -0.37 4.91 6.20
CA PHE A 216 0.48 5.68 5.30
C PHE A 216 -0.27 6.89 4.74
N ASP A 217 0.43 8.00 4.57
CA ASP A 217 -0.09 9.17 3.83
C ASP A 217 0.18 9.01 2.34
N ARG A 218 -0.72 9.52 1.49
CA ARG A 218 -0.53 9.53 0.05
C ARG A 218 0.51 10.58 -0.34
N ILE A 219 1.47 10.18 -1.16
CA ILE A 219 2.47 11.10 -1.71
C ILE A 219 1.83 11.90 -2.84
N ASN A 220 1.96 13.23 -2.78
CA ASN A 220 1.70 14.09 -3.91
C ASN A 220 2.95 14.11 -4.82
N PRO A 221 2.85 13.72 -6.11
CA PRO A 221 4.01 13.65 -6.98
C PRO A 221 4.80 14.96 -7.00
N MET A 222 6.12 14.84 -7.02
CA MET A 222 7.06 15.97 -7.05
C MET A 222 7.03 16.88 -5.80
N HIS A 223 6.36 16.48 -4.72
CA HIS A 223 6.25 17.25 -3.48
C HIS A 223 6.51 16.38 -2.25
N TYR A 224 7.70 16.52 -1.66
CA TYR A 224 8.19 15.67 -0.55
C TYR A 224 8.53 16.46 0.72
N PRO A 225 7.60 17.28 1.26
CA PRO A 225 7.87 18.15 2.42
C PRO A 225 8.20 17.37 3.71
N TRP A 226 7.96 16.07 3.69
CA TRP A 226 8.14 15.15 4.80
C TRP A 226 9.52 14.47 4.85
N ALA A 227 10.38 14.66 3.84
CA ALA A 227 11.68 13.99 3.75
C ALA A 227 12.57 14.32 4.97
N ASP A 228 12.62 15.60 5.36
CA ASP A 228 13.40 16.04 6.52
C ASP A 228 12.89 15.43 7.83
N ALA A 229 11.58 15.24 7.97
CA ALA A 229 11.01 14.62 9.17
C ALA A 229 11.45 13.15 9.31
N ILE A 230 11.61 12.43 8.20
CA ILE A 230 12.14 11.06 8.21
C ILE A 230 13.64 11.08 8.51
N ARG A 231 14.41 11.91 7.81
CA ARG A 231 15.87 12.00 7.96
C ARG A 231 16.32 12.38 9.38
N ASN A 232 15.54 13.21 10.06
CA ASN A 232 15.82 13.68 11.42
C ASN A 232 15.13 12.85 12.53
N SER A 233 14.60 11.67 12.20
CA SER A 233 13.95 10.77 13.15
C SER A 233 14.85 9.59 13.54
N ASP A 234 14.33 8.72 14.42
CA ASP A 234 14.98 7.47 14.81
C ASP A 234 14.71 6.30 13.83
N LEU A 235 14.07 6.57 12.67
CA LEU A 235 13.89 5.58 11.63
C LEU A 235 15.24 5.18 11.02
N PRO A 236 15.37 3.95 10.47
CA PRO A 236 16.61 3.50 9.86
C PRO A 236 17.12 4.48 8.79
N ALA A 237 18.35 4.97 8.98
CA ALA A 237 18.97 5.89 8.03
C ALA A 237 19.43 5.21 6.73
N THR A 238 19.61 3.89 6.77
CA THR A 238 20.06 3.07 5.63
C THR A 238 19.19 1.83 5.48
N ILE A 239 19.20 1.23 4.30
CA ILE A 239 18.42 0.02 3.99
C ILE A 239 18.91 -1.30 4.65
N GLY A 240 19.92 -1.25 5.51
CA GLY A 240 20.46 -2.41 6.23
C GLY A 240 19.48 -3.21 7.09
#